data_AF-A0A9E7PMA1-F1
#
_entry.id   AF-A0A9E7PMA1-F1
#
_cell.length_a   1.000
_cell.length_b   1.000
_cell.length_c   1.000
_cell.angle_alpha   90.00
_cell.angle_beta   90.00
_cell.angle_gamma   90.00
#
_symmetry.space_group_name_H-M   'P 1'
#
loop_
_entity.id
_entity.type
_entity.pdbx_description
1 polymer ?
#
loop_
_entity_poly.entity_id
_entity_poly.type
_entity_poly.pdbx_seq_one_letter_code
_entity_poly.pdbx_strand_id
1 'polypeptide(L)'
;MKRNLEDILLSTKELGHMEELLLLRSSDMKDASADKILNEVIHPTLEDLEFFLHYYLVRDYSEKRLKEIISEWIDAQMKKG
;
A
#
# COMPACT_ATOMS: atom_id res chain seq x y z
N MET A 1 19.79 -6.19 -3.23
CA MET A 1 19.25 -6.17 -1.85
C MET A 1 17.74 -6.08 -1.99
N LYS A 2 16.97 -7.04 -1.49
CA LYS A 2 15.51 -7.01 -1.57
C LYS A 2 15.05 -5.97 -0.53
N ARG A 3 14.71 -4.74 -0.95
CA ARG A 3 14.15 -3.72 -0.04
C ARG A 3 12.81 -4.24 0.49
N ASN A 4 12.54 -4.07 1.78
CA ASN A 4 11.22 -4.39 2.34
C ASN A 4 10.19 -3.32 1.92
N LEU A 5 8.90 -3.60 2.09
CA LEU A 5 7.84 -2.67 1.67
C LEU A 5 7.91 -1.32 2.40
N GLU A 6 8.24 -1.32 3.69
CA GLU A 6 8.35 -0.12 4.51
C GLU A 6 9.42 0.84 3.97
N ASP A 7 10.62 0.34 3.68
CA ASP A 7 11.72 1.11 3.09
C ASP A 7 11.32 1.71 1.74
N ILE A 8 10.56 0.96 0.95
CA ILE A 8 10.06 1.42 -0.36
C ILE A 8 9.09 2.59 -0.14
N LEU A 9 8.06 2.43 0.69
CA LEU A 9 7.07 3.48 0.95
C LEU A 9 7.69 4.74 1.56
N LEU A 10 8.66 4.59 2.47
CA LEU A 10 9.43 5.70 3.05
C LEU A 10 10.25 6.44 1.99
N SER A 11 11.01 5.70 1.16
CA SER A 11 11.86 6.31 0.13
C SER A 11 11.06 7.01 -0.98
N THR A 12 9.89 6.48 -1.33
CA THR A 12 9.02 7.08 -2.36
C THR A 12 8.11 8.19 -1.82
N LYS A 13 8.03 8.34 -0.49
CA LYS A 13 7.10 9.25 0.22
C LYS A 13 5.63 8.94 -0.02
N GLU A 14 5.29 7.66 -0.20
CA GLU A 14 3.91 7.20 -0.45
C GLU A 14 3.18 6.73 0.81
N LEU A 15 3.80 6.80 2.00
CA LEU A 15 3.14 6.44 3.27
C LEU A 15 1.82 7.18 3.49
N GLY A 16 1.79 8.51 3.29
CA GLY A 16 0.55 9.28 3.46
C GLY A 16 -0.55 8.88 2.49
N HIS A 17 -0.20 8.54 1.25
CA HIS A 17 -1.17 8.08 0.25
C HIS A 17 -1.72 6.69 0.61
N MET A 18 -0.87 5.82 1.16
CA MET A 18 -1.30 4.52 1.71
C MET A 18 -2.23 4.70 2.93
N GLU A 19 -1.94 5.65 3.82
CA GLU A 19 -2.81 5.98 4.95
C GLU A 19 -4.21 6.41 4.48
N GLU A 20 -4.31 7.22 3.42
CA GLU A 20 -5.60 7.60 2.83
C GLU A 20 -6.41 6.38 2.36
N LEU A 21 -5.76 5.42 1.69
CA LEU A 21 -6.41 4.17 1.26
C LEU A 21 -6.88 3.33 2.46
N LEU A 22 -6.05 3.20 3.50
CA LEU A 22 -6.40 2.45 4.69
C LEU A 22 -7.57 3.10 5.44
N LEU A 23 -7.62 4.43 5.51
CA LEU A 23 -8.74 5.19 6.07
C LEU A 23 -10.02 5.00 5.26
N LEU A 24 -9.93 5.01 3.92
CA LEU A 24 -11.08 4.74 3.06
C LEU A 24 -11.62 3.32 3.30
N ARG A 25 -10.75 2.32 3.29
CA ARG A 25 -11.12 0.89 3.45
C ARG A 25 -11.66 0.53 4.84
N SER A 26 -11.30 1.30 5.87
CA SER A 26 -11.77 1.08 7.24
C SER A 26 -12.95 1.96 7.63
N SER A 27 -13.46 2.79 6.70
CA SER A 27 -14.45 3.83 6.99
C SER A 27 -15.82 3.32 7.47
N ASP A 28 -16.18 2.08 7.12
CA ASP A 28 -17.39 1.38 7.55
C ASP A 28 -17.20 0.56 8.85
N MET A 29 -15.96 0.42 9.33
CA MET A 29 -15.59 -0.38 10.50
C MET A 29 -15.59 0.39 11.82
N LYS A 30 -16.53 1.33 12.01
CA LYS A 30 -16.53 2.29 13.15
C LYS A 30 -16.53 1.64 14.54
N ASP A 31 -17.10 0.44 14.67
CA ASP A 31 -17.18 -0.31 15.94
C ASP A 31 -16.18 -1.48 16.02
N ALA A 32 -15.29 -1.61 15.03
CA ALA A 32 -14.28 -2.66 15.01
C ALA A 32 -13.17 -2.37 16.02
N SER A 33 -12.63 -3.43 16.63
CA SER A 33 -11.40 -3.32 17.42
C SER A 33 -10.20 -2.99 16.53
N ALA A 34 -9.16 -2.41 17.14
CA ALA A 34 -7.89 -2.18 16.46
C ALA A 34 -7.34 -3.47 15.82
N ASP A 35 -7.37 -4.60 16.53
CA ASP A 35 -6.94 -5.90 16.00
C ASP A 35 -7.73 -6.34 14.77
N LYS A 36 -9.03 -6.02 14.71
CA LYS A 36 -9.86 -6.37 13.57
C LYS A 36 -9.49 -5.52 12.35
N ILE A 37 -9.33 -4.20 12.52
CA ILE A 37 -8.86 -3.31 11.45
C ILE A 37 -7.46 -3.72 10.96
N LEU A 38 -6.57 -4.05 11.90
CA LEU A 38 -5.22 -4.49 11.59
C LEU A 38 -5.21 -5.76 10.72
N ASN A 39 -5.96 -6.78 11.11
CA ASN A 39 -5.96 -8.08 10.43
C ASN A 39 -6.85 -8.15 9.18
N GLU A 40 -7.95 -7.39 9.13
CA GLU A 40 -8.89 -7.46 8.00
C GLU A 40 -8.65 -6.37 6.95
N VAL A 41 -7.98 -5.27 7.31
CA VAL A 41 -7.73 -4.14 6.38
C VAL A 41 -6.25 -3.90 6.18
N ILE A 42 -5.49 -3.63 7.25
CA ILE A 42 -4.11 -3.14 7.12
C ILE A 42 -3.21 -4.24 6.55
N HIS A 43 -3.13 -5.40 7.20
CA HIS A 43 -2.28 -6.51 6.74
C HIS A 43 -2.61 -6.95 5.31
N PRO A 44 -3.88 -7.24 4.96
CA PRO A 44 -4.21 -7.63 3.58
C PRO A 44 -3.87 -6.56 2.54
N THR A 45 -4.07 -5.28 2.86
CA THR A 45 -3.75 -4.19 1.91
C THR A 45 -2.25 -4.07 1.66
N LEU A 46 -1.42 -4.21 2.71
CA LEU A 46 0.03 -4.18 2.58
C LEU A 46 0.57 -5.43 1.88
N GLU A 47 0.01 -6.60 2.16
CA GLU A 47 0.33 -7.86 1.46
C GLU A 47 0.00 -7.79 -0.03
N ASP A 48 -1.15 -7.23 -0.40
CA ASP A 48 -1.54 -7.01 -1.79
C ASP A 48 -0.56 -6.09 -2.52
N LEU A 49 -0.13 -4.99 -1.88
CA LEU A 49 0.87 -4.09 -2.45
C LEU A 49 2.22 -4.79 -2.58
N GLU A 50 2.66 -5.53 -1.56
CA GLU A 50 3.92 -6.28 -1.61
C GLU A 50 3.90 -7.32 -2.74
N PHE A 51 2.79 -8.05 -2.90
CA PHE A 51 2.61 -9.01 -3.98
C PHE A 51 2.65 -8.33 -5.36
N PHE A 52 1.92 -7.23 -5.52
CA PHE A 52 1.94 -6.43 -6.75
C PHE A 52 3.36 -5.95 -7.04
N LEU A 53 4.04 -5.36 -6.07
CA LEU A 53 5.40 -4.89 -6.24
C LEU A 53 6.37 -6.02 -6.55
N HIS A 54 6.24 -7.21 -5.96
CA HIS A 54 7.08 -8.35 -6.32
C HIS A 54 6.96 -8.76 -7.79
N TYR A 55 5.77 -8.66 -8.38
CA TYR A 55 5.55 -8.96 -9.79
C TYR A 55 6.24 -7.92 -10.70
N TYR A 56 6.30 -6.65 -10.29
CA TYR A 56 6.89 -5.57 -11.07
C TYR A 56 8.40 -5.37 -10.77
N LEU A 57 8.83 -5.48 -9.51
CA LEU A 57 10.20 -5.28 -8.98
C LEU A 57 11.23 -6.32 -9.45
N VAL A 58 10.86 -7.23 -10.36
CA VAL A 58 11.84 -8.05 -11.11
C VAL A 58 12.79 -7.15 -11.91
N ARG A 59 12.47 -5.86 -12.09
CA ARG A 59 13.29 -4.84 -12.76
C ARG A 59 13.77 -3.78 -11.77
N ASP A 60 15.05 -3.43 -11.86
CA ASP A 60 15.69 -2.38 -11.05
C ASP A 60 15.15 -1.01 -11.48
N TYR A 61 14.11 -0.54 -10.79
CA TYR A 61 13.46 0.73 -11.07
C TYR A 61 14.07 1.87 -10.27
N SER A 62 14.14 3.05 -10.87
CA SER A 62 14.46 4.29 -10.15
C SER A 62 13.39 4.61 -9.11
N GLU A 63 13.76 5.32 -8.04
CA GLU A 63 12.81 5.73 -6.98
C GLU A 63 11.63 6.52 -7.54
N LYS A 64 11.87 7.39 -8.54
CA LYS A 64 10.81 8.10 -9.24
C LYS A 64 9.80 7.14 -9.89
N ARG A 65 10.29 6.10 -10.57
CA ARG A 65 9.41 5.13 -11.24
C ARG A 65 8.66 4.24 -10.23
N LEU A 66 9.31 3.88 -9.12
CA LEU A 66 8.65 3.17 -8.02
C LEU A 66 7.52 3.99 -7.43
N LYS A 67 7.76 5.29 -7.20
CA LYS A 67 6.72 6.21 -6.74
C LYS A 67 5.51 6.24 -7.68
N GLU A 68 5.75 6.40 -8.98
CA GLU A 68 4.67 6.41 -9.99
C GLU A 68 3.85 5.11 -9.95
N ILE A 69 4.52 3.95 -9.90
CA ILE A 69 3.87 2.63 -9.87
C ILE A 69 3.01 2.46 -8.61
N ILE A 70 3.53 2.86 -7.45
CA ILE A 70 2.80 2.75 -6.18
C ILE A 70 1.60 3.69 -6.16
N SER A 71 1.79 4.96 -6.56
CA SER A 71 0.71 5.94 -6.62
C SER A 71 -0.42 5.49 -7.56
N GLU A 72 -0.07 5.02 -8.77
CA GLU A 72 -1.06 4.50 -9.74
C GLU A 72 -1.82 3.29 -9.17
N TRP A 73 -1.14 2.41 -8.43
CA TRP A 73 -1.78 1.28 -7.79
C TRP A 73 -2.75 1.74 -6.70
N ILE A 74 -2.33 2.65 -5.81
CA ILE A 74 -3.20 3.20 -4.74
C ILE A 74 -4.43 3.86 -5.35
N ASP A 75 -4.26 4.74 -6.34
CA ASP A 75 -5.34 5.41 -7.06
C ASP A 75 -6.33 4.41 -7.68
N ALA A 76 -5.83 3.31 -8.24
CA ALA A 76 -6.66 2.26 -8.81
C ALA A 76 -7.46 1.51 -7.74
N GLN A 77 -6.91 1.33 -6.53
CA GLN A 77 -7.64 0.75 -5.40
C GLN A 77 -8.71 1.71 -4.86
N MET A 78 -8.40 3.01 -4.77
CA MET A 78 -9.33 4.04 -4.31
C MET A 78 -10.59 4.13 -5.20
N LYS A 79 -10.46 3.87 -6.50
CA LYS A 79 -11.57 3.88 -7.48
C LYS A 79 -12.43 2.61 -7.47
N LYS A 80 -12.00 1.55 -6.78
CA LYS A 80 -12.71 0.27 -6.71
C LYS A 80 -13.65 0.16 -5.51
N GLY A 81 -13.48 1.03 -4.50
CA GLY A 81 -14.43 1.19 -3.40
C GLY A 81 -15.58 2.10 -3.79
#